data_AF-A0A7H5AC29-F1
#
_entry.id   AF-A0A7H5AC29-F1
#
_cell.length_a   1.000
_cell.length_b   1.000
_cell.length_c   1.000
_cell.angle_alpha   90.00
_cell.angle_beta   90.00
_cell.angle_gamma   90.00
#
_symmetry.space_group_name_H-M   'P 1'
#
loop_
_entity.id
_entity.type
_entity.pdbx_description
1 polymer ?
#
loop_
_entity_poly.entity_id
_entity_poly.type
_entity_poly.pdbx_seq_one_letter_code
_entity_poly.pdbx_strand_id
1 'polypeptide(L)'
;MRLEDIISTWLDDKISLYVNLRSEYCRIIRYASKKEYRYDTFDISVGRDFYQHETSPQSKVRKFIPCGQSEINEYPVFSGSSFFKYVYNGYSSGFWRVKPTKITHLVRDSYNLRNANEVWGNTPGEVTVYGRDDKDNLAFNKDIFIPHTELQIDGDSYKKLLKLLAPESSEFKKAEKSYIQNFITAILIYKHCRKRDNKLKAMTATGILNSLRNSYCEEIEEVKRSTVDRWFDEYFDKERDSLTPLKNGGWSQKKDDVISIVARSYYWNDNFDVMFELIANDLLEEAGRFDLQKAITQKELIDYLRDVCFFSAHKTAQ
;
A
#
# COMPACT_ATOMS: atom_id res chain seq x y z
N MET A 1 -0.09 9.90 7.79
CA MET A 1 -1.19 9.01 8.22
C MET A 1 -1.29 9.16 9.72
N ARG A 2 -2.42 9.67 10.22
CA ARG A 2 -2.61 9.89 11.65
C ARG A 2 -3.29 8.67 12.27
N LEU A 3 -3.13 8.46 13.58
CA LEU A 3 -3.73 7.31 14.28
C LEU A 3 -5.25 7.37 14.20
N GLU A 4 -5.82 8.57 14.28
CA GLU A 4 -7.26 8.82 14.20
C GLU A 4 -7.85 8.35 12.85
N ASP A 5 -7.09 8.52 11.76
CA ASP A 5 -7.50 8.07 10.42
C ASP A 5 -7.60 6.54 10.35
N ILE A 6 -6.63 5.84 10.98
CA ILE A 6 -6.60 4.37 11.06
C ILE A 6 -7.80 3.88 11.86
N ILE A 7 -7.99 4.44 13.06
CA ILE A 7 -9.08 4.04 13.96
C ILE A 7 -10.44 4.33 13.34
N SER A 8 -10.65 5.50 12.75
CA SER A 8 -11.90 5.84 12.06
C SER A 8 -12.19 4.87 10.91
N THR A 9 -11.18 4.54 10.11
CA THR A 9 -11.35 3.60 8.97
C THR A 9 -11.66 2.18 9.46
N TRP A 10 -11.09 1.77 10.60
CA TRP A 10 -11.38 0.49 11.23
C TRP A 10 -12.78 0.45 11.86
N LEU A 11 -13.23 1.52 12.52
CA LEU A 11 -14.58 1.64 13.07
C LEU A 11 -15.67 1.53 11.97
N ASP A 12 -15.35 1.96 10.75
CA ASP A 12 -16.17 1.81 9.54
C ASP A 12 -16.12 0.38 8.91
N ASP A 13 -15.46 -0.59 9.54
CA ASP A 13 -15.24 -1.97 9.03
C ASP A 13 -14.53 -2.02 7.66
N LYS A 14 -13.77 -0.98 7.29
CA LYS A 14 -13.05 -0.89 5.99
C LYS A 14 -11.68 -1.55 6.02
N ILE A 15 -11.07 -1.65 7.19
CA ILE A 15 -9.78 -2.33 7.43
C ILE A 15 -9.88 -3.26 8.64
N SER A 16 -8.96 -4.22 8.76
CA SER A 16 -8.87 -5.09 9.93
C SER A 16 -7.69 -4.71 10.81
N LEU A 17 -7.93 -4.66 12.13
CA LEU A 17 -6.90 -4.53 13.15
C LEU A 17 -6.80 -5.82 13.97
N TYR A 18 -5.64 -6.04 14.57
CA TYR A 18 -5.30 -7.26 15.29
C TYR A 18 -4.65 -6.95 16.63
N VAL A 19 -4.85 -7.83 17.60
CA VAL A 19 -4.11 -7.84 18.86
C VAL A 19 -3.18 -9.05 18.89
N ASN A 20 -1.97 -8.87 19.40
CA ASN A 20 -1.03 -9.98 19.62
C ASN A 20 -1.19 -10.54 21.04
N LEU A 21 -1.80 -11.72 21.15
CA LEU A 21 -2.01 -12.38 22.43
C LEU A 21 -0.81 -13.25 22.79
N ARG A 22 -0.44 -13.25 24.08
CA ARG A 22 0.73 -13.99 24.60
C ARG A 22 0.30 -15.06 25.58
N SER A 23 -0.33 -16.12 25.05
CA SER A 23 -0.88 -17.21 25.85
C SER A 23 -1.94 -16.71 26.84
N GLU A 24 -2.86 -15.86 26.37
CA GLU A 24 -3.96 -15.37 27.20
C GLU A 24 -5.02 -16.45 27.39
N TYR A 25 -5.43 -16.66 28.64
CA TYR A 25 -6.48 -17.61 28.98
C TYR A 25 -7.84 -17.09 28.50
N CYS A 26 -8.55 -17.90 27.73
CA CYS A 26 -9.87 -17.57 27.22
C CYS A 26 -10.66 -18.82 26.83
N ARG A 27 -11.92 -18.60 26.48
CA ARG A 27 -12.78 -19.60 25.85
C ARG A 27 -12.87 -19.32 24.36
N ILE A 28 -12.68 -20.35 23.54
CA ILE A 28 -12.98 -20.26 22.12
C ILE A 28 -14.40 -20.75 21.86
N ILE A 29 -15.11 -20.01 21.02
CA ILE A 29 -16.35 -20.43 20.39
C ILE A 29 -16.02 -20.62 18.92
N ARG A 30 -16.12 -21.86 18.45
CA ARG A 30 -15.67 -22.24 17.12
C ARG A 30 -16.80 -22.85 16.31
N TYR A 31 -16.94 -22.46 15.05
CA TYR A 31 -17.89 -23.02 14.10
C TYR A 31 -17.16 -23.76 12.98
N ALA A 32 -17.19 -25.08 12.99
CA ALA A 32 -16.58 -25.91 11.96
C ALA A 32 -17.61 -26.41 10.94
N SER A 33 -17.29 -26.33 9.64
CA SER A 33 -18.09 -26.97 8.58
C SER A 33 -17.69 -28.42 8.37
N LYS A 34 -18.60 -29.24 7.79
CA LYS A 34 -18.24 -30.60 7.33
C LYS A 34 -17.06 -30.63 6.34
N LYS A 35 -16.85 -29.56 5.54
CA LYS A 35 -15.76 -29.47 4.55
C LYS A 35 -14.42 -29.12 5.17
N GLU A 36 -14.41 -28.40 6.29
CA GLU A 36 -13.19 -28.06 7.04
C GLU A 36 -12.78 -29.15 8.03
N TYR A 37 -13.23 -30.38 7.77
CA TYR A 37 -13.19 -31.52 8.68
C TYR A 37 -14.06 -31.23 9.91
N ARG A 38 -15.17 -31.95 10.05
CA ARG A 38 -15.79 -32.09 11.38
C ARG A 38 -14.73 -32.73 12.27
N TYR A 39 -14.08 -31.93 13.10
CA TYR A 39 -13.20 -32.43 14.14
C TYR A 39 -14.11 -33.03 15.20
N ASP A 40 -13.91 -34.30 15.52
CA ASP A 40 -14.54 -34.80 16.73
C ASP A 40 -13.87 -34.13 17.95
N THR A 41 -14.53 -34.21 19.11
CA THR A 41 -13.99 -33.67 20.35
C THR A 41 -12.62 -34.29 20.70
N PHE A 42 -12.33 -35.49 20.18
CA PHE A 42 -11.04 -36.13 20.31
C PHE A 42 -9.95 -35.38 19.55
N ASP A 43 -10.13 -35.06 18.26
CA ASP A 43 -9.18 -34.30 17.45
C ASP A 43 -8.82 -32.96 18.08
N ILE A 44 -9.82 -32.28 18.66
CA ILE A 44 -9.61 -31.03 19.40
C ILE A 44 -8.78 -31.27 20.66
N SER A 45 -9.00 -32.38 21.38
CA SER A 45 -8.26 -32.69 22.61
C SER A 45 -6.81 -33.12 22.36
N VAL A 46 -6.51 -33.74 21.21
CA VAL A 46 -5.17 -34.22 20.87
C VAL A 46 -4.35 -33.25 20.01
N GLY A 47 -4.81 -32.00 19.82
CA GLY A 47 -4.00 -30.99 19.13
C GLY A 47 -4.14 -30.95 17.60
N ARG A 48 -5.15 -31.62 17.02
CA ARG A 48 -5.33 -31.74 15.55
C ARG A 48 -6.28 -30.72 14.96
N ASP A 49 -6.81 -29.84 15.79
CA ASP A 49 -7.72 -28.80 15.41
C ASP A 49 -7.08 -27.71 14.52
N PHE A 50 -7.89 -27.00 13.72
CA PHE A 50 -7.45 -25.93 12.83
C PHE A 50 -6.64 -24.81 13.51
N TYR A 51 -6.87 -24.48 14.78
CA TYR A 51 -6.05 -23.48 15.50
C TYR A 51 -4.90 -24.09 16.30
N GLN A 52 -4.71 -25.42 16.25
CA GLN A 52 -3.68 -26.15 17.00
C GLN A 52 -2.61 -26.72 16.06
N HIS A 53 -3.05 -27.35 14.97
CA HIS A 53 -2.20 -28.18 14.13
C HIS A 53 -1.19 -27.36 13.33
N GLU A 54 0.06 -27.83 13.26
CA GLU A 54 1.17 -27.08 12.65
C GLU A 54 1.02 -26.88 11.14
N THR A 55 0.38 -27.83 10.45
CA THR A 55 0.11 -27.71 9.00
C THR A 55 -1.09 -26.81 8.69
N SER A 56 -1.83 -26.34 9.70
CA SER A 56 -2.91 -25.39 9.49
C SER A 56 -2.35 -24.09 8.91
N PRO A 57 -3.03 -23.47 7.92
CA PRO A 57 -2.69 -22.13 7.45
C PRO A 57 -2.63 -21.08 8.57
N GLN A 58 -3.34 -21.31 9.69
CA GLN A 58 -3.35 -20.39 10.83
C GLN A 58 -2.13 -20.54 11.74
N SER A 59 -1.39 -21.65 11.70
CA SER A 59 -0.33 -21.96 12.67
C SER A 59 0.77 -20.91 12.77
N LYS A 60 1.01 -20.15 11.68
CA LYS A 60 1.96 -19.03 11.61
C LYS A 60 1.40 -17.68 12.08
N VAL A 61 0.07 -17.55 12.12
CA VAL A 61 -0.62 -16.29 12.46
C VAL A 61 -1.13 -16.33 13.89
N ARG A 62 -1.77 -17.43 14.29
CA ARG A 62 -2.43 -17.58 15.58
C ARG A 62 -2.54 -19.04 15.99
N LYS A 63 -2.55 -19.29 17.30
CA LYS A 63 -2.75 -20.61 17.87
C LYS A 63 -3.70 -20.56 19.05
N PHE A 64 -4.45 -21.64 19.24
CA PHE A 64 -5.27 -21.85 20.43
C PHE A 64 -4.98 -23.23 21.02
N ILE A 65 -4.48 -23.28 22.25
CA ILE A 65 -4.10 -24.52 22.92
C ILE A 65 -5.16 -24.83 23.98
N PRO A 66 -5.91 -25.95 23.87
CA PRO A 66 -6.96 -26.30 24.82
C PRO A 66 -6.32 -26.68 26.16
N CYS A 67 -7.00 -26.40 27.27
CA CYS A 67 -6.58 -26.97 28.55
C CYS A 67 -6.93 -28.46 28.56
N GLY A 68 -6.03 -29.32 29.05
CA GLY A 68 -6.26 -30.77 29.10
C GLY A 68 -7.44 -31.21 29.96
N GLN A 69 -7.98 -30.32 30.80
CA GLN A 69 -9.18 -30.54 31.63
C GLN A 69 -10.43 -29.83 31.08
N SER A 70 -10.34 -29.16 29.93
CA SER A 70 -11.49 -28.44 29.36
C SER A 70 -12.54 -29.42 28.83
N GLU A 71 -13.77 -29.27 29.28
CA GLU A 71 -14.92 -29.88 28.62
C GLU A 71 -15.09 -29.23 27.23
N ILE A 72 -15.14 -30.06 26.19
CA ILE A 72 -15.40 -29.63 24.82
C ILE A 72 -16.87 -29.90 24.52
N ASN A 73 -17.66 -28.84 24.48
CA ASN A 73 -19.09 -28.93 24.20
C ASN A 73 -19.37 -28.80 22.71
N GLU A 74 -19.97 -29.83 22.11
CA GLU A 74 -20.41 -29.84 20.70
C GLU A 74 -21.91 -29.55 20.62
N TYR A 75 -22.29 -28.53 19.85
CA TYR A 75 -23.68 -28.20 19.56
C TYR A 75 -23.95 -28.29 18.05
N PRO A 76 -24.93 -29.10 17.61
CA PRO A 76 -25.36 -29.11 16.21
C PRO A 76 -26.10 -27.81 15.87
N VAL A 77 -25.72 -27.17 14.75
CA VAL A 77 -26.40 -25.96 14.26
C VAL A 77 -27.38 -26.37 13.15
N PHE A 78 -28.67 -26.49 13.50
CA PHE A 78 -29.72 -26.95 12.58
C PHE A 78 -30.27 -25.79 11.72
N SER A 79 -29.48 -25.23 10.81
CA SER A 79 -29.94 -24.18 9.88
C SER A 79 -29.50 -24.45 8.44
N GLY A 80 -29.88 -25.62 7.91
CA GLY A 80 -29.68 -26.04 6.50
C GLY A 80 -28.22 -26.21 6.05
N SER A 81 -27.27 -25.83 6.90
CA SER A 81 -25.85 -25.84 6.64
C SER A 81 -25.18 -26.70 7.71
N SER A 82 -24.33 -27.63 7.28
CA SER A 82 -23.73 -28.65 8.15
C SER A 82 -22.57 -28.08 8.98
N PHE A 83 -22.89 -27.21 9.94
CA PHE A 83 -21.93 -26.62 10.87
C PHE A 83 -22.11 -27.19 12.29
N PHE A 84 -20.99 -27.33 12.99
CA PHE A 84 -20.94 -27.71 14.40
C PHE A 84 -20.30 -26.56 15.19
N LYS A 85 -20.90 -26.24 16.33
CA LYS A 85 -20.35 -25.26 17.28
C LYS A 85 -19.60 -26.02 18.38
N TYR A 86 -18.33 -25.70 18.56
CA TYR A 86 -17.49 -26.21 19.65
C TYR A 86 -17.18 -25.09 20.62
N VAL A 87 -17.28 -25.37 21.92
CA VAL A 87 -16.98 -24.40 22.99
C VAL A 87 -16.07 -25.06 24.01
N TYR A 88 -14.87 -24.49 24.21
CA TYR A 88 -13.86 -25.02 25.15
C TYR A 88 -12.88 -23.94 25.61
N ASN A 89 -12.27 -24.14 26.78
CA ASN A 89 -11.29 -23.20 27.36
C ASN A 89 -9.85 -23.57 26.95
N GLY A 90 -8.98 -22.58 26.92
CA GLY A 90 -7.59 -22.73 26.50
C GLY A 90 -6.80 -21.44 26.56
N TYR A 91 -5.66 -21.44 25.88
CA TYR A 91 -4.74 -20.32 25.78
C TYR A 91 -4.58 -19.88 24.33
N SER A 92 -4.84 -18.60 24.06
CA SER A 92 -4.70 -17.99 22.75
C SER A 92 -3.36 -17.28 22.61
N SER A 93 -2.69 -17.50 21.48
CA SER A 93 -1.41 -16.87 21.13
C SER A 93 -1.41 -16.36 19.69
N GLY A 94 -0.57 -15.35 19.41
CA GLY A 94 -0.41 -14.76 18.08
C GLY A 94 -1.42 -13.65 17.77
N PHE A 95 -1.60 -13.35 16.48
CA PHE A 95 -2.40 -12.22 16.03
C PHE A 95 -3.86 -12.62 15.84
N TRP A 96 -4.74 -12.06 16.67
CA TRP A 96 -6.18 -12.25 16.62
C TRP A 96 -6.88 -10.98 16.15
N ARG A 97 -7.90 -11.12 15.29
CA ARG A 97 -8.56 -9.96 14.69
C ARG A 97 -9.49 -9.32 15.71
N VAL A 98 -9.49 -8.00 15.78
CA VAL A 98 -10.33 -7.23 16.69
C VAL A 98 -11.40 -6.52 15.87
N LYS A 99 -12.66 -6.71 16.24
CA LYS A 99 -13.80 -6.09 15.56
C LYS A 99 -14.55 -5.16 16.54
N PRO A 100 -14.93 -3.95 16.11
CA PRO A 100 -15.68 -3.04 16.95
C PRO A 100 -17.09 -3.58 17.25
N THR A 101 -17.56 -3.29 18.46
CA THR A 101 -18.94 -3.41 18.94
C THR A 101 -19.64 -2.05 18.84
N LYS A 102 -20.92 -2.00 19.22
CA LYS A 102 -21.71 -0.75 19.25
C LYS A 102 -21.13 0.31 20.20
N ILE A 103 -20.34 -0.08 21.20
CA ILE A 103 -19.81 0.79 22.25
C ILE A 103 -18.29 1.03 22.13
N THR A 104 -17.64 0.49 21.09
CA THR A 104 -16.20 0.67 20.87
C THR A 104 -15.81 2.14 20.71
N HIS A 105 -16.67 2.93 20.06
CA HIS A 105 -16.42 4.36 19.81
C HIS A 105 -16.39 5.21 21.10
N LEU A 106 -16.82 4.66 22.25
CA LEU A 106 -16.77 5.32 23.56
C LEU A 106 -15.41 5.13 24.27
N VAL A 107 -14.44 4.48 23.61
CA VAL A 107 -13.07 4.32 24.12
C VAL A 107 -12.42 5.67 24.37
N ARG A 108 -11.57 5.74 25.40
CA ARG A 108 -10.71 6.90 25.65
C ARG A 108 -9.26 6.55 25.36
N ASP A 109 -8.74 5.55 26.09
CA ASP A 109 -7.31 5.22 26.06
C ASP A 109 -7.02 3.79 25.55
N SER A 110 -7.82 2.81 25.99
CA SER A 110 -7.58 1.39 25.72
C SER A 110 -8.86 0.63 25.44
N TYR A 111 -8.80 -0.29 24.47
CA TYR A 111 -9.89 -1.21 24.13
C TYR A 111 -9.98 -2.36 25.14
N ASN A 112 -11.19 -2.82 25.45
CA ASN A 112 -11.39 -3.97 26.33
C ASN A 112 -11.75 -5.21 25.52
N LEU A 113 -10.94 -6.27 25.63
CA LEU A 113 -11.19 -7.53 24.92
C LEU A 113 -12.26 -8.41 25.57
N ARG A 114 -12.74 -8.07 26.77
CA ARG A 114 -13.46 -8.99 27.67
C ARG A 114 -14.54 -9.80 26.99
N ASN A 115 -15.41 -9.18 26.19
CA ASN A 115 -16.51 -9.82 25.41
C ASN A 115 -17.05 -11.13 26.03
N ALA A 116 -17.31 -11.12 27.33
CA ALA A 116 -17.66 -12.32 28.08
C ALA A 116 -19.04 -12.16 28.68
N ASN A 117 -19.93 -13.01 28.17
CA ASN A 117 -21.32 -13.20 28.54
C ASN A 117 -22.26 -12.03 28.24
N GLU A 118 -23.39 -12.37 27.61
CA GLU A 118 -24.56 -11.51 27.36
C GLU A 118 -25.17 -10.86 28.63
N VAL A 119 -24.67 -11.21 29.82
CA VAL A 119 -25.21 -10.83 31.14
C VAL A 119 -24.50 -9.61 31.75
N TRP A 120 -23.36 -9.19 31.20
CA TRP A 120 -22.50 -8.19 31.83
C TRP A 120 -22.58 -6.87 31.07
N GLY A 121 -22.75 -5.76 31.80
CA GLY A 121 -23.04 -4.45 31.22
C GLY A 121 -21.97 -3.95 30.23
N ASN A 122 -22.41 -3.09 29.33
CA ASN A 122 -21.59 -2.43 28.31
C ASN A 122 -20.36 -1.75 28.92
N THR A 123 -19.16 -2.27 28.67
CA THR A 123 -17.91 -1.60 29.03
C THR A 123 -17.46 -0.68 27.88
N PRO A 124 -17.25 0.62 28.09
CA PRO A 124 -16.77 1.52 27.04
C PRO A 124 -15.50 1.00 26.37
N GLY A 125 -15.43 1.05 25.04
CA GLY A 125 -14.28 0.55 24.29
C GLY A 125 -14.22 -0.98 24.17
N GLU A 126 -15.29 -1.70 24.51
CA GLU A 126 -15.36 -3.15 24.30
C GLU A 126 -15.24 -3.51 22.82
N VAL A 127 -14.46 -4.56 22.54
CA VAL A 127 -14.24 -5.12 21.21
C VAL A 127 -14.38 -6.64 21.23
N THR A 128 -14.77 -7.23 20.11
CA THR A 128 -14.82 -8.68 19.96
C THR A 128 -13.55 -9.19 19.30
N VAL A 129 -12.96 -10.25 19.86
CA VAL A 129 -11.77 -10.90 19.31
C VAL A 129 -12.17 -12.12 18.48
N TYR A 130 -11.84 -12.10 17.19
CA TYR A 130 -12.20 -13.10 16.19
C TYR A 130 -10.99 -13.92 15.71
N GLY A 131 -11.29 -15.15 15.31
CA GLY A 131 -10.40 -16.09 14.63
C GLY A 131 -10.15 -15.71 13.17
N ARG A 132 -10.05 -16.72 12.30
CA ARG A 132 -9.80 -16.54 10.86
C ARG A 132 -10.88 -15.68 10.20
N ASP A 133 -12.13 -15.88 10.59
CA ASP A 133 -13.30 -15.21 10.02
C ASP A 133 -14.26 -14.74 11.13
N ASP A 134 -15.42 -14.23 10.74
CA ASP A 134 -16.42 -13.65 11.66
C ASP A 134 -17.24 -14.72 12.41
N LYS A 135 -16.88 -16.00 12.30
CA LYS A 135 -17.59 -17.09 12.97
C LYS A 135 -16.95 -17.46 14.30
N ASP A 136 -15.63 -17.61 14.29
CA ASP A 136 -14.88 -18.04 15.48
C ASP A 136 -14.51 -16.85 16.33
N ASN A 137 -14.77 -16.90 17.64
CA ASN A 137 -14.44 -15.81 18.54
C ASN A 137 -13.92 -16.29 19.90
N LEU A 138 -13.19 -15.39 20.56
CA LEU A 138 -12.69 -15.59 21.92
C LEU A 138 -13.55 -14.83 22.92
N ALA A 139 -13.73 -15.42 24.10
CA ALA A 139 -14.37 -14.81 25.26
C ALA A 139 -13.43 -14.89 26.47
N PHE A 140 -13.12 -13.75 27.08
CA PHE A 140 -12.13 -13.65 28.15
C PHE A 140 -12.80 -13.51 29.51
N ASN A 141 -12.35 -14.28 30.50
CA ASN A 141 -12.96 -14.27 31.84
C ASN A 141 -12.55 -13.08 32.71
N LYS A 142 -11.69 -12.18 32.21
CA LYS A 142 -11.17 -10.99 32.89
C LYS A 142 -11.14 -9.82 31.92
N ASP A 143 -11.10 -8.59 32.43
CA ASP A 143 -10.81 -7.42 31.61
C ASP A 143 -9.38 -7.50 31.09
N ILE A 144 -9.21 -7.22 29.80
CA ILE A 144 -7.91 -7.09 29.16
C ILE A 144 -7.94 -5.79 28.37
N PHE A 145 -7.20 -4.80 28.86
CA PHE A 145 -7.12 -3.49 28.24
C PHE A 145 -5.92 -3.42 27.29
N ILE A 146 -6.19 -3.08 26.04
CA ILE A 146 -5.19 -2.98 24.97
C ILE A 146 -5.12 -1.53 24.50
N PRO A 147 -3.98 -0.83 24.68
CA PRO A 147 -3.83 0.53 24.20
C PRO A 147 -3.82 0.57 22.65
N HIS A 148 -4.15 1.72 22.07
CA HIS A 148 -4.18 1.88 20.61
C HIS A 148 -2.86 1.49 19.93
N THR A 149 -1.72 1.73 20.62
CA THR A 149 -0.37 1.44 20.14
C THR A 149 -0.04 -0.06 20.05
N GLU A 150 -0.81 -0.92 20.71
CA GLU A 150 -0.62 -2.37 20.67
C GLU A 150 -1.42 -3.05 19.56
N LEU A 151 -2.33 -2.33 18.90
CA LEU A 151 -3.03 -2.81 17.72
C LEU A 151 -2.09 -2.90 16.53
N GLN A 152 -2.29 -3.94 15.74
CA GLN A 152 -1.51 -4.27 14.56
C GLN A 152 -2.40 -4.23 13.32
N ILE A 153 -1.82 -3.90 12.17
CA ILE A 153 -2.52 -3.87 10.89
C ILE A 153 -1.86 -4.87 9.93
N ASP A 154 -2.67 -5.65 9.22
CA ASP A 154 -2.15 -6.54 8.19
C ASP A 154 -1.77 -5.78 6.90
N GLY A 155 -0.94 -6.39 6.06
CA GLY A 155 -0.43 -5.75 4.84
C GLY A 155 -1.51 -5.36 3.82
N ASP A 156 -2.60 -6.11 3.72
CA ASP A 156 -3.70 -5.81 2.79
C ASP A 156 -4.57 -4.68 3.31
N SER A 157 -4.87 -4.69 4.61
CA SER A 157 -5.53 -3.59 5.32
C SER A 157 -4.71 -2.30 5.23
N TYR A 158 -3.39 -2.37 5.37
CA TYR A 158 -2.50 -1.23 5.20
C TYR A 158 -2.54 -0.67 3.77
N LYS A 159 -2.49 -1.52 2.75
CA LYS A 159 -2.64 -1.10 1.34
C LYS A 159 -4.00 -0.47 1.06
N LYS A 160 -5.09 -1.02 1.61
CA LYS A 160 -6.44 -0.44 1.51
C LYS A 160 -6.49 0.94 2.15
N LEU A 161 -5.92 1.07 3.34
CA LEU A 161 -5.86 2.34 4.06
C LEU A 161 -5.11 3.41 3.25
N LEU A 162 -3.96 3.07 2.66
CA LEU A 162 -3.21 4.00 1.79
C LEU A 162 -4.03 4.47 0.59
N LYS A 163 -4.90 3.61 0.04
CA LYS A 163 -5.81 3.99 -1.06
C LYS A 163 -6.96 4.87 -0.58
N LEU A 164 -7.54 4.58 0.58
CA LEU A 164 -8.67 5.32 1.15
C LEU A 164 -8.25 6.71 1.66
N LEU A 165 -7.05 6.80 2.23
CA LEU A 165 -6.47 8.06 2.70
C LEU A 165 -5.69 8.79 1.61
N ALA A 166 -5.59 8.22 0.41
CA ALA A 166 -5.10 8.97 -0.73
C ALA A 166 -6.09 10.12 -0.99
N PRO A 167 -5.65 11.39 -0.98
CA PRO A 167 -6.55 12.53 -1.18
C PRO A 167 -7.45 12.34 -2.40
N GLU A 168 -8.75 12.59 -2.22
CA GLU A 168 -9.78 12.60 -3.26
C GLU A 168 -9.48 13.69 -4.30
N SER A 169 -8.59 13.39 -5.24
CA SER A 169 -8.40 14.20 -6.44
C SER A 169 -7.67 13.41 -7.53
N SER A 170 -8.02 12.14 -7.73
CA SER A 170 -7.28 11.25 -8.65
C SER A 170 -7.12 11.83 -10.06
N GLU A 171 -8.07 12.64 -10.54
CA GLU A 171 -7.96 13.38 -11.80
C GLU A 171 -7.07 14.63 -11.69
N PHE A 172 -7.22 15.46 -10.65
CA PHE A 172 -6.36 16.62 -10.43
C PHE A 172 -4.90 16.20 -10.24
N LYS A 173 -4.63 15.17 -9.43
CA LYS A 173 -3.28 14.60 -9.26
C LYS A 173 -2.74 13.98 -10.53
N LYS A 174 -3.58 13.33 -11.35
CA LYS A 174 -3.15 12.83 -12.67
C LYS A 174 -2.80 14.00 -13.60
N ALA A 175 -3.60 15.06 -13.61
CA ALA A 175 -3.35 16.26 -14.39
C ALA A 175 -2.06 16.96 -13.92
N GLU A 176 -1.87 17.11 -12.62
CA GLU A 176 -0.70 17.71 -12.00
C GLU A 176 0.57 16.86 -12.23
N LYS A 177 0.50 15.54 -12.00
CA LYS A 177 1.61 14.63 -12.33
C LYS A 177 1.93 14.64 -13.82
N SER A 178 0.92 14.68 -14.70
CA SER A 178 1.16 14.77 -16.14
C SER A 178 1.76 16.11 -16.54
N TYR A 179 1.38 17.20 -15.89
CA TYR A 179 1.97 18.52 -16.11
C TYR A 179 3.46 18.52 -15.77
N ILE A 180 3.81 18.02 -14.58
CA ILE A 180 5.20 17.88 -14.12
C ILE A 180 5.99 16.96 -15.06
N GLN A 181 5.43 15.81 -15.44
CA GLN A 181 6.06 14.88 -16.40
C GLN A 181 6.37 15.55 -17.74
N ASN A 182 5.40 16.30 -18.30
CA ASN A 182 5.57 16.99 -19.57
C ASN A 182 6.67 18.04 -19.48
N PHE A 183 6.66 18.83 -18.40
CA PHE A 183 7.65 19.86 -18.13
C PHE A 183 9.07 19.28 -18.08
N ILE A 184 9.30 18.24 -17.26
CA ILE A 184 10.61 17.61 -17.14
C ILE A 184 11.06 17.05 -18.49
N THR A 185 10.18 16.32 -19.18
CA THR A 185 10.48 15.70 -20.48
C THR A 185 10.89 16.75 -21.51
N ALA A 186 10.11 17.83 -21.62
CA ALA A 186 10.34 18.89 -22.60
C ALA A 186 11.68 19.59 -22.37
N ILE A 187 11.98 19.97 -21.12
CA ILE A 187 13.23 20.67 -20.80
C ILE A 187 14.44 19.76 -20.98
N LEU A 188 14.38 18.51 -20.53
CA LEU A 188 15.51 17.58 -20.68
C LEU A 188 15.82 17.29 -22.15
N ILE A 189 14.80 17.08 -22.98
CA ILE A 189 14.98 16.93 -24.43
C ILE A 189 15.54 18.23 -25.03
N TYR A 190 15.00 19.38 -24.67
CA TYR A 190 15.48 20.66 -25.17
C TYR A 190 16.96 20.90 -24.81
N LYS A 191 17.36 20.63 -23.58
CA LYS A 191 18.71 20.88 -23.09
C LYS A 191 19.73 19.92 -23.71
N HIS A 192 19.42 18.64 -23.76
CA HIS A 192 20.42 17.59 -24.05
C HIS A 192 20.33 17.00 -25.46
N CYS A 193 19.23 17.21 -26.18
CA CYS A 193 19.01 16.60 -27.50
C CYS A 193 19.06 17.60 -28.67
N ARG A 194 19.57 18.81 -28.47
CA ARG A 194 19.83 19.79 -29.54
C ARG A 194 21.17 19.54 -30.21
N LYS A 195 21.24 19.81 -31.53
CA LYS A 195 22.51 19.81 -32.26
C LYS A 195 23.30 21.10 -31.97
N ARG A 196 24.57 21.11 -32.36
CA ARG A 196 25.48 22.26 -32.24
C ARG A 196 25.02 23.52 -33.00
N ASP A 197 24.11 23.39 -33.96
CA ASP A 197 23.46 24.51 -34.64
C ASP A 197 22.30 25.11 -33.80
N ASN A 198 22.19 24.67 -32.54
CA ASN A 198 21.12 24.96 -31.58
C ASN A 198 19.72 24.57 -32.05
N LYS A 199 19.53 23.85 -33.17
CA LYS A 199 18.18 23.49 -33.63
C LYS A 199 17.73 22.16 -33.06
N LEU A 200 16.55 22.14 -32.44
CA LEU A 200 15.94 20.90 -31.97
C LEU A 200 15.18 20.24 -33.13
N LYS A 201 15.52 18.98 -33.47
CA LYS A 201 14.82 18.19 -34.50
C LYS A 201 14.49 16.80 -33.98
N ALA A 202 13.26 16.33 -34.15
CA ALA A 202 12.79 15.06 -33.58
C ALA A 202 13.61 13.84 -34.02
N MET A 203 14.00 13.77 -35.30
CA MET A 203 14.91 12.71 -35.80
C MET A 203 16.25 12.72 -35.06
N THR A 204 16.81 13.92 -34.82
CA THR A 204 18.07 14.08 -34.10
C THR A 204 17.92 13.72 -32.63
N ALA A 205 16.86 14.21 -31.98
CA ALA A 205 16.57 13.89 -30.59
C ALA A 205 16.34 12.39 -30.37
N THR A 206 15.62 11.73 -31.28
CA THR A 206 15.44 10.27 -31.25
C THR A 206 16.78 9.54 -31.34
N GLY A 207 17.66 9.97 -32.26
CA GLY A 207 18.99 9.39 -32.40
C GLY A 207 19.85 9.56 -31.15
N ILE A 208 19.84 10.75 -30.54
CA ILE A 208 20.57 11.02 -29.29
C ILE A 208 20.01 10.18 -28.14
N LEU A 209 18.69 10.17 -27.94
CA LEU A 209 18.04 9.39 -26.88
C LEU A 209 18.36 7.89 -27.00
N ASN A 210 18.29 7.32 -28.20
CA ASN A 210 18.62 5.91 -28.40
C ASN A 210 20.13 5.62 -28.27
N SER A 211 21.00 6.57 -28.61
CA SER A 211 22.44 6.45 -28.34
C SER A 211 22.71 6.42 -26.84
N LEU A 212 22.09 7.31 -26.06
CA LEU A 212 22.22 7.37 -24.61
C LEU A 212 21.64 6.12 -23.94
N ARG A 213 20.45 5.68 -24.41
CA ARG A 213 19.82 4.43 -24.00
C ARG A 213 20.76 3.25 -24.17
N ASN A 214 21.39 3.09 -25.33
CA ASN A 214 22.33 2.00 -25.58
C ASN A 214 23.56 2.06 -24.68
N SER A 215 23.96 3.24 -24.19
CA SER A 215 25.13 3.38 -23.33
C SER A 215 24.85 3.16 -21.84
N TYR A 216 23.66 3.53 -21.36
CA TYR A 216 23.38 3.63 -19.93
C TYR A 216 22.08 2.94 -19.47
N CYS A 217 21.19 2.57 -20.40
CA CYS A 217 19.84 2.08 -20.10
C CYS A 217 19.33 1.09 -21.16
N GLU A 218 20.11 0.06 -21.52
CA GLU A 218 19.75 -0.90 -22.56
C GLU A 218 18.44 -1.66 -22.26
N GLU A 219 18.06 -1.75 -20.98
CA GLU A 219 16.81 -2.36 -20.51
C GLU A 219 15.55 -1.58 -20.90
N ILE A 220 15.69 -0.31 -21.26
CA ILE A 220 14.58 0.55 -21.69
C ILE A 220 14.32 0.29 -23.18
N GLU A 221 13.05 0.10 -23.55
CA GLU A 221 12.65 -0.12 -24.94
C GLU A 221 13.01 1.09 -25.81
N GLU A 222 13.39 0.84 -27.07
CA GLU A 222 13.75 1.87 -28.03
C GLU A 222 12.72 3.00 -28.14
N VAL A 223 13.22 4.23 -28.14
CA VAL A 223 12.42 5.43 -28.31
C VAL A 223 12.09 5.59 -29.79
N LYS A 224 10.82 5.45 -30.15
CA LYS A 224 10.35 5.59 -31.53
C LYS A 224 10.32 7.06 -31.94
N ARG A 225 10.76 7.35 -33.17
CA ARG A 225 10.71 8.69 -33.75
C ARG A 225 9.30 9.30 -33.73
N SER A 226 8.28 8.52 -34.06
CA SER A 226 6.89 8.99 -34.05
C SER A 226 6.42 9.49 -32.67
N THR A 227 6.94 8.89 -31.59
CA THR A 227 6.67 9.33 -30.22
C THR A 227 7.27 10.71 -29.95
N VAL A 228 8.53 10.90 -30.36
CA VAL A 228 9.25 12.17 -30.20
C VAL A 228 8.64 13.25 -31.10
N ASP A 229 8.31 12.93 -32.36
CA ASP A 229 7.62 13.84 -33.29
C ASP A 229 6.32 14.37 -32.67
N ARG A 230 5.51 13.51 -32.03
CA ARG A 230 4.29 13.94 -31.34
C ARG A 230 4.56 14.89 -30.17
N TRP A 231 5.56 14.60 -29.34
CA TRP A 231 5.93 15.51 -28.25
C TRP A 231 6.51 16.84 -28.78
N PHE A 232 7.14 16.80 -29.95
CA PHE A 232 7.61 18.01 -30.62
C PHE A 232 6.45 18.93 -31.00
N ASP A 233 5.40 18.34 -31.57
CA ASP A 233 4.18 19.09 -31.89
C ASP A 233 3.47 19.60 -30.62
N GLU A 234 3.58 18.89 -29.49
CA GLU A 234 2.96 19.30 -28.22
C GLU A 234 3.75 20.40 -27.49
N TYR A 235 5.08 20.32 -27.45
CA TYR A 235 5.91 21.14 -26.55
C TYR A 235 6.73 22.22 -27.25
N PHE A 236 6.89 22.17 -28.58
CA PHE A 236 7.86 23.03 -29.27
C PHE A 236 7.24 23.80 -30.44
N ASP A 237 7.55 25.09 -30.48
CA ASP A 237 7.27 25.94 -31.62
C ASP A 237 8.37 25.72 -32.66
N LYS A 238 8.01 25.07 -33.78
CA LYS A 238 8.93 24.74 -34.86
C LYS A 238 9.46 25.97 -35.61
N GLU A 239 8.74 27.09 -35.58
CA GLU A 239 9.15 28.32 -36.25
C GLU A 239 10.13 29.12 -35.38
N ARG A 240 9.92 29.10 -34.07
CA ARG A 240 10.71 29.87 -33.10
C ARG A 240 11.80 29.08 -32.39
N ASP A 241 11.85 27.76 -32.57
CA ASP A 241 12.79 26.84 -31.91
C ASP A 241 12.82 27.05 -30.37
N SER A 242 11.61 27.16 -29.82
CA SER A 242 11.33 27.51 -28.43
C SER A 242 10.22 26.60 -27.86
N LEU A 243 10.12 26.48 -26.54
CA LEU A 243 9.02 25.76 -25.91
C LEU A 243 7.72 26.56 -26.03
N THR A 244 6.63 25.88 -26.40
CA THR A 244 5.28 26.44 -26.30
C THR A 244 4.81 26.42 -24.84
N PRO A 245 3.78 27.21 -24.47
CA PRO A 245 3.19 27.12 -23.15
C PRO A 245 2.76 25.69 -22.85
N LEU A 246 3.38 25.08 -21.84
CA LEU A 246 3.14 23.69 -21.47
C LEU A 246 1.71 23.54 -20.96
N LYS A 247 0.96 22.62 -21.57
CA LYS A 247 -0.41 22.28 -21.15
C LYS A 247 -0.42 20.94 -20.41
N ASN A 248 -1.50 20.70 -19.66
CA ASN A 248 -1.84 19.36 -19.20
C ASN A 248 -1.95 18.43 -20.42
N GLY A 249 -1.04 17.47 -20.52
CA GLY A 249 -1.06 16.42 -21.53
C GLY A 249 -1.49 15.09 -20.93
N GLY A 250 -1.30 14.01 -21.70
CA GLY A 250 -1.49 12.66 -21.20
C GLY A 250 -0.24 12.15 -20.47
N TRP A 251 -0.43 11.55 -19.30
CA TRP A 251 0.61 10.80 -18.61
C TRP A 251 1.03 9.58 -19.45
N SER A 252 2.33 9.30 -19.54
CA SER A 252 2.85 8.18 -20.32
C SER A 252 4.14 7.61 -19.75
N GLN A 253 4.19 6.29 -19.59
CA GLN A 253 5.41 5.57 -19.22
C GLN A 253 6.61 5.90 -20.12
N LYS A 254 6.38 6.19 -21.42
CA LYS A 254 7.47 6.53 -22.35
C LYS A 254 8.18 7.84 -22.00
N LYS A 255 7.49 8.77 -21.34
CA LYS A 255 8.10 10.01 -20.83
C LYS A 255 8.99 9.70 -19.63
N ASP A 256 8.54 8.84 -18.73
CA ASP A 256 9.32 8.36 -17.58
C ASP A 256 10.61 7.64 -18.00
N ASP A 257 10.50 6.82 -19.04
CA ASP A 257 11.64 6.14 -19.66
C ASP A 257 12.67 7.15 -20.18
N VAL A 258 12.24 8.19 -20.90
CA VAL A 258 13.12 9.25 -21.43
C VAL A 258 13.75 10.10 -20.33
N ILE A 259 12.99 10.44 -19.30
CA ILE A 259 13.50 11.13 -18.11
C ILE A 259 14.62 10.29 -17.48
N SER A 260 14.39 8.98 -17.32
CA SER A 260 15.39 8.06 -16.76
C SER A 260 16.66 7.96 -17.61
N ILE A 261 16.53 7.88 -18.94
CA ILE A 261 17.67 7.85 -19.86
C ILE A 261 18.53 9.10 -19.66
N VAL A 262 17.94 10.29 -19.76
CA VAL A 262 18.70 11.55 -19.69
C VAL A 262 19.26 11.77 -18.28
N ALA A 263 18.49 11.49 -17.23
CA ALA A 263 18.93 11.61 -15.84
C ALA A 263 20.18 10.75 -15.57
N ARG A 264 20.15 9.46 -15.95
CA ARG A 264 21.28 8.54 -15.76
C ARG A 264 22.49 8.91 -16.62
N SER A 265 22.29 9.46 -17.81
CA SER A 265 23.40 9.83 -18.69
C SER A 265 24.14 11.11 -18.26
N TYR A 266 23.42 12.11 -17.75
CA TYR A 266 24.00 13.44 -17.51
C TYR A 266 24.13 13.83 -16.05
N TYR A 267 23.36 13.21 -15.16
CA TYR A 267 23.25 13.62 -13.76
C TYR A 267 23.66 12.53 -12.77
N TRP A 268 24.19 11.40 -13.26
CA TRP A 268 24.55 10.27 -12.40
C TRP A 268 25.40 10.71 -11.20
N ASN A 269 24.94 10.33 -10.02
CA ASN A 269 25.64 10.50 -8.77
C ASN A 269 25.34 9.31 -7.88
N ASP A 270 26.35 8.81 -7.17
CA ASP A 270 26.19 7.69 -6.24
C ASP A 270 25.26 8.05 -5.06
N ASN A 271 25.09 9.34 -4.80
CA ASN A 271 24.06 9.86 -3.92
C ASN A 271 22.85 10.35 -4.74
N PHE A 272 21.78 9.55 -4.73
CA PHE A 272 20.55 9.85 -5.47
C PHE A 272 19.89 11.16 -5.04
N ASP A 273 19.95 11.56 -3.77
CA ASP A 273 19.37 12.82 -3.32
C ASP A 273 20.11 14.01 -3.96
N VAL A 274 21.44 13.94 -4.06
CA VAL A 274 22.25 14.95 -4.75
C VAL A 274 21.94 14.95 -6.25
N MET A 275 21.77 13.78 -6.88
CA MET A 275 21.35 13.69 -8.27
C MET A 275 20.00 14.40 -8.50
N PHE A 276 19.00 14.13 -7.67
CA PHE A 276 17.68 14.74 -7.82
C PHE A 276 17.70 16.26 -7.60
N GLU A 277 18.49 16.73 -6.64
CA GLU A 277 18.69 18.17 -6.42
C GLU A 277 19.35 18.85 -7.61
N LEU A 278 20.38 18.23 -8.21
CA LEU A 278 21.05 18.75 -9.41
C LEU A 278 20.06 18.86 -10.58
N ILE A 279 19.28 17.79 -10.84
CA ILE A 279 18.28 17.80 -11.91
C ILE A 279 17.22 18.87 -11.64
N ALA A 280 16.69 18.94 -10.40
CA ALA A 280 15.64 19.89 -10.05
C ALA A 280 16.11 21.34 -10.18
N ASN A 281 17.33 21.65 -9.77
CA ASN A 281 17.93 22.99 -9.91
C ASN A 281 18.09 23.37 -11.39
N ASP A 282 18.65 22.46 -12.20
CA ASP A 282 18.81 22.66 -13.64
C ASP A 282 17.46 22.91 -14.34
N LEU A 283 16.43 22.15 -13.96
CA LEU A 283 15.09 22.29 -14.50
C LEU A 283 14.46 23.63 -14.13
N LEU A 284 14.63 24.09 -12.88
CA LEU A 284 14.10 25.37 -12.42
C LEU A 284 14.84 26.57 -13.03
N GLU A 285 16.16 26.46 -13.25
CA GLU A 285 16.93 27.48 -13.96
C GLU A 285 16.40 27.66 -15.39
N GLU A 286 16.19 26.55 -16.10
CA GLU A 286 15.62 26.57 -17.44
C GLU A 286 14.14 27.02 -17.41
N ALA A 287 13.38 26.67 -16.37
CA ALA A 287 11.98 27.08 -16.18
C ALA A 287 11.79 28.60 -16.27
N GLY A 288 12.75 29.37 -15.74
CA GLY A 288 12.71 30.84 -15.77
C GLY A 288 12.70 31.44 -17.18
N ARG A 289 12.98 30.64 -18.21
CA ARG A 289 12.95 31.06 -19.62
C ARG A 289 11.60 30.83 -20.29
N PHE A 290 10.62 30.24 -19.60
CA PHE A 290 9.36 29.79 -20.19
C PHE A 290 8.13 30.35 -19.46
N ASP A 291 7.05 30.54 -20.21
CA ASP A 291 5.75 30.91 -19.65
C ASP A 291 5.03 29.64 -19.18
N LEU A 292 4.97 29.44 -17.86
CA LEU A 292 4.40 28.27 -17.23
C LEU A 292 2.95 28.53 -16.79
N GLN A 293 2.05 27.61 -17.15
CA GLN A 293 0.66 27.64 -16.67
C GLN A 293 0.54 27.59 -15.14
N LYS A 294 1.46 26.89 -14.47
CA LYS A 294 1.53 26.77 -13.02
C LYS A 294 3.01 26.83 -12.60
N ALA A 295 3.29 27.56 -11.53
CA ALA A 295 4.61 27.52 -10.90
C ALA A 295 4.90 26.09 -10.41
N ILE A 296 6.09 25.60 -10.71
CA ILE A 296 6.58 24.29 -10.26
C ILE A 296 7.63 24.52 -9.17
N THR A 297 7.50 23.82 -8.07
CA THR A 297 8.43 23.88 -6.95
C THR A 297 9.52 22.81 -7.07
N GLN A 298 10.68 23.07 -6.47
CA GLN A 298 11.77 22.11 -6.40
C GLN A 298 11.33 20.78 -5.77
N LYS A 299 10.50 20.87 -4.72
CA LYS A 299 9.95 19.70 -4.03
C LYS A 299 9.09 18.83 -4.95
N GLU A 300 8.19 19.44 -5.72
CA GLU A 300 7.35 18.71 -6.69
C GLU A 300 8.19 17.97 -7.74
N LEU A 301 9.30 18.57 -8.19
CA LEU A 301 10.23 17.93 -9.12
C LEU A 301 10.95 16.74 -8.48
N ILE A 302 11.52 16.93 -7.28
CA ILE A 302 12.25 15.86 -6.58
C ILE A 302 11.32 14.69 -6.26
N ASP A 303 10.11 14.96 -5.76
CA ASP A 303 9.13 13.92 -5.45
C ASP A 303 8.77 13.12 -6.71
N TYR A 304 8.61 13.79 -7.86
CA TYR A 304 8.38 13.12 -9.14
C TYR A 304 9.58 12.29 -9.62
N LEU A 305 10.80 12.86 -9.55
CA LEU A 305 12.02 12.19 -10.00
C LEU A 305 12.33 10.95 -9.17
N ARG A 306 12.08 11.00 -7.86
CA ARG A 306 12.15 9.82 -6.99
C ARG A 306 11.18 8.73 -7.46
N ASP A 307 9.93 9.07 -7.74
CA ASP A 307 8.94 8.12 -8.28
C ASP A 307 9.40 7.51 -9.62
N VAL A 308 10.08 8.25 -10.51
CA VAL A 308 10.44 7.73 -11.84
C VAL A 308 11.76 6.95 -11.84
N CYS A 309 12.81 7.50 -11.22
CA CYS A 309 14.14 6.92 -11.29
C CYS A 309 14.32 5.70 -10.37
N PHE A 310 13.55 5.57 -9.29
CA PHE A 310 13.56 4.34 -8.46
C PHE A 310 12.77 3.19 -9.09
N PHE A 311 11.69 3.46 -9.84
CA PHE A 311 10.90 2.40 -10.47
C PHE A 311 11.65 1.69 -11.62
N SER A 312 12.57 2.37 -12.30
CA SER A 312 13.41 1.74 -13.33
C SER A 312 14.54 0.88 -12.73
N ALA A 313 15.07 1.23 -11.56
CA ALA A 313 16.11 0.45 -10.87
C ALA A 313 15.61 -0.92 -10.34
N HIS A 314 14.31 -1.06 -10.10
CA HIS A 314 13.72 -2.35 -9.69
C HIS A 314 13.49 -3.34 -10.85
N LYS A 315 13.50 -2.89 -12.11
CA LYS A 315 13.46 -3.81 -13.26
C LYS A 315 14.79 -4.51 -13.53
N THR A 316 15.90 -3.93 -13.08
CA THR A 316 17.25 -4.49 -13.21
C THR A 316 17.61 -5.53 -12.14
N ALA A 317 16.74 -5.77 -11.16
CA ALA A 317 16.98 -6.69 -10.04
C ALA A 317 16.19 -8.01 -10.11
N GLN A 318 15.65 -8.37 -11.28
CA GLN A 318 14.97 -9.65 -11.52
C GLN A 318 15.72 -10.53 -12.51
#